data_AF-J4TB95-F1
#
_entry.id   AF-J4TB95-F1
#
_cell.length_a   1.000
_cell.length_b   1.000
_cell.length_c   1.000
_cell.angle_alpha   90.00
_cell.angle_beta   90.00
_cell.angle_gamma   90.00
#
_symmetry.space_group_name_H-M   'P 1'
#
loop_
_entity.id
_entity.type
_entity.pdbx_description
1 polymer ?
#
loop_
_entity_poly.entity_id
_entity_poly.type
_entity_poly.pdbx_seq_one_letter_code
_entity_poly.pdbx_strand_id
1 'polypeptide(L)'
;MSYTITFYLGIFIIILIFLMERIAFFKDEEFLRAVRETMGKDRISLAKRREKPIKGIIRKSSLRKMKFLSINFKDYHVKDITDLGYFKNVETIILTYMGDDEEDIGTYEEENVLDNLHFVKNFKNLRRVQLYHLKINCDVKSVCPNAKVFID
;
A
#
# COMPACT_ATOMS: atom_id res chain seq x y z
N MET A 1 -7.83 -20.71 39.37
CA MET A 1 -7.46 -21.15 38.00
C MET A 1 -6.16 -21.92 38.10
N SER A 2 -6.10 -23.19 37.66
CA SER A 2 -4.90 -24.04 37.83
C SER A 2 -3.70 -23.46 37.09
N TYR A 3 -2.49 -23.54 37.65
CA TYR A 3 -1.24 -23.09 37.02
C TYR A 3 -1.06 -23.66 35.61
N THR A 4 -1.52 -24.88 35.39
CA THR A 4 -1.54 -25.56 34.10
C THR A 4 -2.41 -24.83 33.06
N ILE A 5 -3.59 -24.36 33.44
CA ILE A 5 -4.49 -23.62 32.55
C ILE A 5 -3.88 -22.27 32.18
N THR A 6 -3.30 -21.57 33.16
CA THR A 6 -2.64 -20.29 32.95
C THR A 6 -1.42 -20.43 32.03
N PHE A 7 -0.65 -21.51 32.19
CA PHE A 7 0.50 -21.83 31.33
C PHE A 7 0.08 -22.08 29.87
N TYR A 8 -0.94 -22.92 29.63
CA TYR A 8 -1.45 -23.16 28.28
C TYR A 8 -2.04 -21.91 27.65
N LEU A 9 -2.76 -21.08 28.42
CA LEU A 9 -3.28 -19.80 27.94
C LEU A 9 -2.15 -18.87 27.51
N GLY A 10 -1.06 -18.81 28.28
CA GLY A 10 0.14 -18.04 27.93
C GLY A 10 0.74 -18.47 26.59
N ILE A 11 0.93 -19.78 26.38
CA ILE A 11 1.44 -20.31 25.11
C ILE A 11 0.50 -19.97 23.95
N PHE A 12 -0.81 -20.13 24.15
CA PHE A 12 -1.80 -19.82 23.13
C PHE A 12 -1.77 -18.35 22.71
N ILE A 13 -1.68 -17.42 23.67
CA ILE A 13 -1.55 -15.98 23.39
C ILE A 13 -0.27 -15.70 22.59
N ILE A 14 0.86 -16.30 22.95
CA ILE A 14 2.13 -16.14 22.23
C ILE A 14 1.98 -16.60 20.76
N ILE A 15 1.33 -17.75 20.53
CA ILE A 15 1.06 -18.26 19.18
C ILE A 15 0.17 -17.28 18.40
N LEU A 16 -0.89 -16.74 19.01
CA LEU A 16 -1.75 -15.76 18.36
C LEU A 16 -0.98 -14.49 17.98
N ILE A 17 -0.17 -13.93 18.88
CA ILE A 17 0.67 -12.76 18.61
C ILE A 17 1.60 -13.04 17.43
N PHE A 18 2.25 -14.20 17.41
CA PHE A 18 3.15 -14.60 16.33
C PHE A 18 2.44 -14.74 14.96
N LEU A 19 1.20 -15.23 14.96
CA LEU A 19 0.38 -15.31 13.75
C LEU A 19 -0.05 -13.91 13.28
N MET A 20 -0.51 -13.06 14.20
CA MET A 20 -0.94 -11.69 13.91
C MET A 20 0.19 -10.83 13.34
N GLU A 21 1.43 -11.02 13.81
CA GLU A 21 2.60 -10.29 13.32
C GLU A 21 2.89 -10.51 11.82
N ARG A 22 2.39 -11.62 11.25
CA ARG A 22 2.57 -11.94 9.82
C ARG A 22 1.48 -11.34 8.92
N ILE A 23 0.40 -10.84 9.50
CA ILE A 23 -0.77 -10.30 8.80
C ILE A 23 -0.56 -8.82 8.51
N ALA A 24 -0.90 -8.39 7.30
CA ALA A 24 -0.96 -6.97 6.96
C ALA A 24 -2.34 -6.43 7.33
N PHE A 25 -2.40 -5.53 8.31
CA PHE A 25 -3.61 -4.82 8.67
C PHE A 25 -3.58 -3.46 7.97
N PHE A 26 -4.53 -3.25 7.07
CA PHE A 26 -4.67 -1.99 6.36
C PHE A 26 -5.54 -1.07 7.19
N LYS A 27 -5.09 0.17 7.39
CA LYS A 27 -5.85 1.22 8.06
C LYS A 27 -6.97 1.76 7.18
N ASP A 28 -6.69 1.83 5.88
CA ASP A 28 -7.63 2.30 4.88
C ASP A 28 -8.28 1.10 4.18
N GLU A 29 -9.61 1.00 4.30
CA GLU A 29 -10.40 -0.08 3.68
C GLU A 29 -10.39 0.00 2.15
N GLU A 30 -10.32 1.20 1.58
CA GLU A 30 -10.21 1.41 0.15
C GLU A 30 -8.82 1.03 -0.38
N PHE A 31 -7.77 1.27 0.41
CA PHE A 31 -6.44 0.76 0.06
C PHE A 31 -6.44 -0.78 0.11
N LEU A 32 -7.06 -1.39 1.12
CA LEU A 32 -7.23 -2.85 1.15
C LEU A 32 -8.02 -3.35 -0.08
N ARG A 33 -9.08 -2.65 -0.48
CA ARG A 33 -9.88 -2.98 -1.67
C ARG A 33 -9.02 -2.92 -2.93
N ALA A 34 -8.25 -1.85 -3.12
CA ALA A 34 -7.31 -1.71 -4.23
C ALA A 34 -6.32 -2.89 -4.30
N VAL A 35 -5.71 -3.25 -3.16
CA VAL A 35 -4.78 -4.39 -3.09
C VAL A 35 -5.49 -5.70 -3.42
N ARG A 36 -6.68 -5.94 -2.90
CA ARG A 36 -7.42 -7.19 -3.13
C ARG A 36 -7.84 -7.35 -4.58
N GLU A 37 -8.19 -6.28 -5.26
CA GLU A 37 -8.67 -6.30 -6.64
C GLU A 37 -7.53 -6.32 -7.66
N THR A 38 -6.36 -5.76 -7.35
CA THR A 38 -5.30 -5.54 -8.36
C THR A 38 -3.99 -6.28 -8.08
N MET A 39 -3.85 -6.98 -6.94
CA MET A 39 -2.63 -7.71 -6.63
C MET A 39 -2.44 -8.97 -7.50
N GLY A 40 -1.39 -8.94 -8.31
CA GLY A 40 -0.87 -10.05 -9.10
C GLY A 40 0.28 -10.79 -8.41
N LYS A 41 1.13 -11.43 -9.21
CA LYS A 41 2.27 -12.23 -8.71
C LYS A 41 3.38 -11.37 -8.09
N ASP A 42 3.73 -10.28 -8.76
CA ASP A 42 4.86 -9.39 -8.44
C ASP A 42 4.50 -7.90 -8.54
N ARG A 43 3.24 -7.57 -8.79
CA ARG A 43 2.78 -6.21 -9.03
C ARG A 43 1.35 -5.99 -8.55
N ILE A 44 1.06 -4.76 -8.18
CA ILE A 44 -0.28 -4.20 -7.98
C ILE A 44 -0.52 -3.22 -9.12
N SER A 45 -1.51 -3.49 -9.96
CA SER A 45 -1.70 -2.77 -11.22
C SER A 45 -3.16 -2.76 -11.65
N LEU A 46 -3.67 -1.58 -11.95
CA LEU A 46 -5.02 -1.36 -12.46
C LEU A 46 -5.25 -2.03 -13.82
N ALA A 47 -4.22 -2.04 -14.68
CA ALA A 47 -4.25 -2.75 -15.95
C ALA A 47 -4.50 -4.27 -15.83
N LYS A 48 -4.40 -4.85 -14.63
CA LYS A 48 -4.63 -6.27 -14.38
C LYS A 48 -5.49 -6.47 -13.13
N ARG A 49 -6.71 -5.93 -13.16
CA ARG A 49 -7.75 -6.28 -12.17
C ARG A 49 -8.03 -7.78 -12.20
N ARG A 50 -8.20 -8.37 -11.03
CA ARG A 50 -8.53 -9.78 -10.86
C ARG A 50 -10.01 -9.98 -11.14
N GLU A 51 -10.36 -11.10 -11.78
CA GLU A 51 -11.76 -11.52 -11.94
C GLU A 51 -12.49 -11.64 -10.59
N LYS A 52 -11.77 -12.08 -9.55
CA LYS A 52 -12.27 -12.17 -8.18
C LYS A 52 -11.26 -11.55 -7.21
N PRO A 53 -11.70 -10.63 -6.33
CA PRO A 53 -10.85 -10.06 -5.30
C PRO A 53 -10.26 -11.12 -4.38
N ILE A 54 -9.07 -10.86 -3.83
CA ILE A 54 -8.46 -11.74 -2.84
C ILE A 54 -9.31 -11.76 -1.57
N LYS A 55 -9.79 -12.94 -1.20
CA LYS A 55 -10.54 -13.17 0.04
C LYS A 55 -9.59 -13.56 1.17
N GLY A 56 -9.95 -13.18 2.39
CA GLY A 56 -9.24 -13.57 3.62
C GLY A 56 -8.01 -12.71 3.93
N ILE A 57 -7.05 -13.33 4.62
CA ILE A 57 -5.88 -12.68 5.22
C ILE A 57 -4.85 -12.31 4.15
N ILE A 58 -4.42 -11.04 4.14
CA ILE A 58 -3.25 -10.60 3.39
C ILE A 58 -2.01 -10.76 4.26
N ARG A 59 -1.03 -11.54 3.80
CA ARG A 59 0.25 -11.74 4.51
C ARG A 59 1.23 -10.63 4.14
N LYS A 60 1.96 -10.08 5.12
CA LYS A 60 3.06 -9.12 4.90
C LYS A 60 4.09 -9.67 3.90
N SER A 61 4.35 -10.99 3.92
CA SER A 61 5.30 -11.63 3.00
C SER A 61 4.87 -11.60 1.53
N SER A 62 3.57 -11.55 1.24
CA SER A 62 3.07 -11.38 -0.14
C SER A 62 3.30 -9.96 -0.64
N LEU A 63 3.03 -8.96 0.20
CA LEU A 63 3.23 -7.54 -0.14
C LEU A 63 4.72 -7.21 -0.35
N ARG A 64 5.61 -7.84 0.44
CA ARG A 64 7.07 -7.76 0.23
C ARG A 64 7.56 -8.34 -1.09
N LYS A 65 6.76 -9.12 -1.85
CA LYS A 65 7.18 -9.61 -3.17
C LYS A 65 6.91 -8.60 -4.29
N MET A 66 6.12 -7.58 -4.02
CA MET A 66 5.72 -6.60 -5.03
C MET A 66 6.91 -5.74 -5.43
N LYS A 67 7.09 -5.60 -6.73
CA LYS A 67 8.10 -4.75 -7.39
C LYS A 67 7.50 -3.49 -7.98
N PHE A 68 6.22 -3.55 -8.33
CA PHE A 68 5.50 -2.46 -8.92
C PHE A 68 4.18 -2.26 -8.17
N LEU A 69 3.86 -1.01 -7.85
CA LEU A 69 2.62 -0.63 -7.18
C LEU A 69 2.03 0.57 -7.90
N SER A 70 0.79 0.43 -8.38
CA SER A 70 -0.01 1.51 -8.94
C SER A 70 -1.36 1.57 -8.21
N ILE A 71 -1.75 2.77 -7.78
CA ILE A 71 -3.02 3.06 -7.12
C ILE A 71 -3.69 4.22 -7.84
N ASN A 72 -4.94 4.04 -8.25
CA ASN A 72 -5.78 5.11 -8.77
C ASN A 72 -6.73 5.60 -7.69
N PHE A 73 -6.53 6.83 -7.27
CA PHE A 73 -7.33 7.51 -6.24
C PHE A 73 -8.74 7.83 -6.75
N LYS A 74 -8.95 7.85 -8.06
CA LYS A 74 -10.28 8.02 -8.64
C LYS A 74 -11.14 6.76 -8.52
N ASP A 75 -10.55 5.59 -8.76
CA ASP A 75 -11.24 4.30 -8.66
C ASP A 75 -11.47 3.86 -7.21
N TYR A 76 -10.46 4.13 -6.36
CA TYR A 76 -10.42 3.58 -5.03
C TYR A 76 -10.71 4.61 -3.94
N HIS A 77 -10.53 5.91 -4.17
CA HIS A 77 -10.74 6.93 -3.14
C HIS A 77 -9.92 6.68 -1.86
N VAL A 78 -8.68 6.19 -2.03
CA VAL A 78 -7.74 5.96 -0.92
C VAL A 78 -7.39 7.28 -0.24
N LYS A 79 -7.51 7.34 1.09
CA LYS A 79 -7.25 8.53 1.91
C LYS A 79 -5.99 8.40 2.77
N ASP A 80 -5.61 7.20 3.16
CA ASP A 80 -4.38 6.93 3.93
C ASP A 80 -3.48 5.91 3.24
N ILE A 81 -2.29 6.36 2.83
CA ILE A 81 -1.26 5.53 2.19
C ILE A 81 -0.22 4.98 3.16
N THR A 82 -0.41 5.06 4.48
CA THR A 82 0.51 4.54 5.51
C THR A 82 0.94 3.09 5.22
N ASP A 83 0.00 2.27 4.73
CA ASP A 83 0.21 0.85 4.47
C ASP A 83 1.13 0.57 3.27
N LEU A 84 1.57 1.60 2.54
CA LEU A 84 2.72 1.51 1.63
C LEU A 84 3.95 0.93 2.34
N GLY A 85 4.04 1.13 3.67
CA GLY A 85 5.04 0.55 4.55
C GLY A 85 5.21 -0.97 4.42
N TYR A 86 4.20 -1.72 3.97
CA TYR A 86 4.29 -3.17 3.78
C TYR A 86 5.06 -3.60 2.52
N PHE A 87 5.22 -2.72 1.53
CA PHE A 87 5.75 -3.04 0.20
C PHE A 87 7.28 -2.86 0.12
N LYS A 88 8.01 -3.42 1.08
CA LYS A 88 9.45 -3.14 1.31
C LYS A 88 10.39 -3.34 0.10
N ASN A 89 10.00 -4.14 -0.90
CA ASN A 89 10.83 -4.43 -2.07
C ASN A 89 10.35 -3.75 -3.36
N VAL A 90 9.37 -2.84 -3.27
CA VAL A 90 8.85 -2.10 -4.41
C VAL A 90 9.94 -1.25 -5.04
N GLU A 91 9.96 -1.23 -6.37
CA GLU A 91 10.92 -0.50 -7.19
C GLU A 91 10.29 0.72 -7.84
N THR A 92 8.99 0.64 -8.14
CA THR A 92 8.21 1.72 -8.74
C THR A 92 6.88 1.87 -8.01
N ILE A 93 6.60 3.09 -7.56
CA ILE A 93 5.30 3.52 -7.01
C ILE A 93 4.70 4.53 -7.99
N ILE A 94 3.44 4.30 -8.38
CA ILE A 94 2.65 5.21 -9.20
C ILE A 94 1.36 5.52 -8.44
N LEU A 95 1.12 6.79 -8.15
CA LEU A 95 -0.09 7.29 -7.51
C LEU A 95 -0.76 8.23 -8.51
N THR A 96 -1.99 7.92 -8.93
CA THR A 96 -2.68 8.66 -10.00
C THR A 96 -4.09 9.04 -9.58
N TYR A 97 -4.62 10.13 -10.10
CA TYR A 97 -6.05 10.39 -10.13
C TYR A 97 -6.49 10.60 -11.57
N MET A 98 -6.84 9.51 -12.25
CA MET A 98 -7.19 9.54 -13.68
C MET A 98 -8.41 8.66 -13.93
N GLY A 99 -9.30 9.10 -14.82
CA GLY A 99 -10.35 8.23 -15.37
C GLY A 99 -9.81 7.29 -16.44
N ASP A 100 -10.70 6.49 -17.03
CA ASP A 100 -10.38 5.68 -18.21
C ASP A 100 -10.19 6.55 -19.47
N ASP A 101 -10.75 7.77 -19.48
CA ASP A 101 -10.67 8.73 -20.58
C ASP A 101 -9.74 9.90 -20.22
N GLU A 102 -8.86 10.31 -21.16
CA GLU A 102 -7.92 11.43 -21.00
C GLU A 102 -8.61 12.80 -20.80
N GLU A 103 -9.91 12.91 -21.04
CA GLU A 103 -10.68 14.15 -20.82
C GLU A 103 -11.26 14.23 -19.41
N ASP A 104 -11.31 13.11 -18.68
CA ASP A 104 -11.86 13.03 -17.32
C ASP A 104 -10.76 13.26 -16.27
N ILE A 105 -10.04 14.36 -16.48
CA ILE A 105 -8.93 14.84 -15.64
C ILE A 105 -9.48 15.87 -14.64
N GLY A 106 -9.63 15.43 -13.40
CA GLY A 106 -9.74 16.31 -12.24
C GLY A 106 -8.44 16.29 -11.44
N THR A 107 -8.31 17.18 -10.45
CA THR A 107 -7.26 17.06 -9.43
C THR A 107 -7.87 16.39 -8.20
N TYR A 108 -7.16 15.43 -7.60
CA TYR A 108 -7.58 14.87 -6.31
C TYR A 108 -7.32 15.89 -5.21
N GLU A 109 -8.40 16.44 -4.65
CA GLU A 109 -8.35 17.53 -3.66
C GLU A 109 -8.25 17.06 -2.20
N GLU A 110 -8.23 15.74 -1.94
CA GLU A 110 -8.06 15.25 -0.56
C GLU A 110 -6.70 15.71 -0.04
N GLU A 111 -6.75 16.65 0.90
CA GLU A 111 -5.55 17.21 1.50
C GLU A 111 -4.81 16.11 2.26
N ASN A 112 -3.47 16.18 2.25
CA ASN A 112 -2.62 15.36 3.10
C ASN A 112 -2.54 13.86 2.74
N VAL A 113 -3.10 13.42 1.61
CA VAL A 113 -2.96 12.03 1.16
C VAL A 113 -1.49 11.63 0.97
N LEU A 114 -0.61 12.58 0.66
CA LEU A 114 0.83 12.37 0.48
C LEU A 114 1.67 12.56 1.75
N ASP A 115 1.09 12.96 2.89
CA ASP A 115 1.82 13.19 4.15
C ASP A 115 2.58 11.94 4.59
N ASN A 116 1.95 10.78 4.36
CA ASN A 116 2.47 9.47 4.73
C ASN A 116 3.42 8.87 3.68
N LEU A 117 3.79 9.61 2.63
CA LEU A 117 4.76 9.13 1.64
C LEU A 117 6.14 8.85 2.26
N HIS A 118 6.49 9.52 3.38
CA HIS A 118 7.74 9.28 4.09
C HIS A 118 7.94 7.85 4.60
N PHE A 119 6.89 7.02 4.68
CA PHE A 119 7.02 5.60 5.03
C PHE A 119 7.81 4.79 4.00
N VAL A 120 7.95 5.28 2.76
CA VAL A 120 8.71 4.61 1.69
C VAL A 120 10.13 5.14 1.52
N LYS A 121 10.53 6.19 2.26
CA LYS A 121 11.83 6.88 2.11
C LYS A 121 13.05 5.96 2.17
N ASN A 122 12.98 4.93 3.02
CA ASN A 122 14.07 3.99 3.31
C ASN A 122 13.99 2.70 2.49
N PHE A 123 13.14 2.64 1.46
CA PHE A 123 13.02 1.44 0.65
C PHE A 123 14.24 1.30 -0.26
N LYS A 124 15.11 0.33 0.07
CA LYS A 124 16.39 0.09 -0.63
C LYS A 124 16.25 -0.07 -2.14
N ASN A 125 15.12 -0.62 -2.61
CA ASN A 125 14.89 -0.93 -4.01
C ASN A 125 14.09 0.14 -4.75
N LEU A 126 13.57 1.16 -4.06
CA LEU A 126 12.71 2.17 -4.66
C LEU A 126 13.54 3.07 -5.59
N ARG A 127 13.25 2.98 -6.89
CA ARG A 127 13.95 3.69 -7.96
C ARG A 127 13.10 4.78 -8.60
N ARG A 128 11.78 4.68 -8.49
CA ARG A 128 10.85 5.57 -9.17
C ARG A 128 9.59 5.82 -8.34
N VAL A 129 9.22 7.10 -8.23
CA VAL A 129 7.93 7.56 -7.71
C VAL A 129 7.31 8.45 -8.77
N GLN A 130 6.08 8.16 -9.16
CA GLN A 130 5.33 8.96 -10.12
C GLN A 130 4.01 9.37 -9.50
N LEU A 131 3.70 10.66 -9.57
CA LEU A 131 2.48 11.26 -9.06
C LEU A 131 1.79 11.97 -10.22
N TYR A 132 0.53 11.65 -10.45
CA TYR A 132 -0.24 12.18 -11.58
C TYR A 132 -1.59 12.72 -11.10
N HIS A 133 -1.86 14.00 -11.36
CA HIS A 133 -3.08 14.73 -10.99
C HIS A 133 -3.42 14.69 -9.48
N LEU A 134 -2.39 14.75 -8.65
CA LEU A 134 -2.50 14.80 -7.20
C LEU A 134 -2.03 16.17 -6.69
N LYS A 135 -2.73 16.74 -5.71
CA LYS A 135 -2.27 17.94 -5.00
C LYS A 135 -1.00 17.64 -4.22
N ILE A 136 0.12 18.24 -4.64
CA ILE A 136 1.42 18.06 -3.99
C ILE A 136 1.56 19.03 -2.83
N ASN A 137 1.67 18.51 -1.61
CA ASN A 137 1.83 19.30 -0.37
C ASN A 137 3.18 19.08 0.33
N CYS A 138 4.09 18.30 -0.27
CA CYS A 138 5.43 18.03 0.27
C CYS A 138 6.51 17.99 -0.82
N ASP A 139 7.77 18.18 -0.45
CA ASP A 139 8.90 17.94 -1.35
C ASP A 139 9.15 16.44 -1.50
N VAL A 140 8.51 15.84 -2.50
CA VAL A 140 8.58 14.41 -2.81
C VAL A 140 10.01 13.94 -3.06
N LYS A 141 10.87 14.80 -3.62
CA LYS A 141 12.26 14.44 -3.89
C LYS A 141 13.09 14.41 -2.60
N SER A 142 12.84 15.32 -1.68
CA SER A 142 13.41 15.27 -0.33
C SER A 142 12.94 14.05 0.46
N VAL A 143 11.66 13.67 0.33
CA VAL A 143 11.07 12.49 0.98
C VAL A 143 11.63 11.19 0.39
N CYS A 144 11.82 11.11 -0.92
CA CYS A 144 12.30 9.92 -1.64
C CYS A 144 13.61 10.21 -2.39
N PRO A 145 14.73 10.48 -1.68
CA PRO A 145 15.95 11.01 -2.29
C PRO A 145 16.58 10.05 -3.31
N ASN A 146 16.46 8.74 -3.07
CA ASN A 146 17.02 7.69 -3.92
C ASN A 146 16.18 7.39 -5.18
N ALA A 147 14.94 7.91 -5.26
CA ALA A 147 14.04 7.67 -6.38
C ALA A 147 14.11 8.80 -7.41
N LYS A 148 13.92 8.46 -8.69
CA LYS A 148 13.52 9.44 -9.69
C LYS A 148 12.05 9.80 -9.44
N VAL A 149 11.77 11.09 -9.33
CA VAL A 149 10.44 11.63 -9.05
C VAL A 149 9.90 12.25 -10.32
N PHE A 150 8.66 11.90 -10.68
CA PHE A 150 7.90 12.47 -11.79
C PHE A 150 6.58 12.97 -11.23
N ILE A 151 6.22 14.21 -11.54
CA ILE A 151 5.01 14.89 -11.07
C ILE A 151 4.40 15.55 -12.30
N ASP A 152 3.11 15.33 -12.50
CA ASP A 152 2.30 15.86 -13.60
C ASP A 152 0.86 16.10 -13.11
#